data_AF-A0A8H9Q787-F1
#
_entry.id   AF-A0A8H9Q787-F1
#
_cell.length_a   1.000
_cell.length_b   1.000
_cell.length_c   1.000
_cell.angle_alpha   90.00
_cell.angle_beta   90.00
_cell.angle_gamma   90.00
#
_symmetry.space_group_name_H-M   'P 1'
#
loop_
_entity.id
_entity.type
_entity.pdbx_description
1 polymer ?
#
loop_
_entity_poly.entity_id
_entity_poly.type
_entity_poly.pdbx_seq_one_letter_code
_entity_poly.pdbx_strand_id
1 'polypeptide(L)'
;MAARPRKREYRHLPEYLIFDKDRGVYKFTLITGKKKNIGKDRAVAIAIAREYNLRMRPANVPSVEILVRESGGVTGEAKPFAEHVDHIMERAIENERPSQNTLDDWNNDALRVKEFFISTPACDIELEHVNAYINHYHAEASANVQNRKVSFLKKLFSYAVDESLMFDNPATRKKMRRTEEKKRQRLSLDNFKAIRRAAEPWLRTAMDLALQTTHARLEVSRVRYSIREPKDGICGCVWLEQPENGIYGTLYIHRQKVQKK
;
A
#
# COMPACT_ATOMS: atom_id res chain seq x y z
N MET A 1 45.60 -16.36 6.62
CA MET A 1 46.71 -16.00 7.53
C MET A 1 46.12 -15.36 8.77
N ALA A 2 46.21 -16.01 9.94
CA ALA A 2 45.68 -15.47 11.19
C ALA A 2 46.53 -14.25 11.63
N ALA A 3 45.87 -13.14 11.98
CA ALA A 3 46.55 -11.93 12.43
C ALA A 3 47.31 -12.18 13.74
N ARG A 4 48.52 -11.61 13.87
CA ARG A 4 49.38 -11.78 15.05
C ARG A 4 48.62 -11.38 16.33
N PRO A 5 48.57 -12.25 17.36
CA PRO A 5 47.81 -11.96 18.58
C PRO A 5 48.31 -10.69 19.27
N ARG A 6 47.36 -9.91 19.80
CA ARG A 6 47.65 -8.63 20.47
C ARG A 6 48.52 -8.85 21.72
N LYS A 7 49.43 -7.91 21.98
CA LYS A 7 50.19 -7.85 23.24
C LYS A 7 49.24 -7.78 24.44
N ARG A 8 49.63 -8.37 25.57
CA ARG A 8 48.81 -8.49 26.80
C ARG A 8 48.25 -7.14 27.26
N GLU A 9 49.06 -6.09 27.21
CA GLU A 9 48.71 -4.70 27.53
C GLU A 9 47.55 -4.11 26.69
N TYR A 10 47.34 -4.59 25.46
CA TYR A 10 46.34 -4.06 24.52
C TYR A 10 45.19 -5.01 24.22
N ARG A 11 45.12 -6.14 24.93
CA ARG A 11 44.06 -7.14 24.75
C ARG A 11 42.67 -6.59 25.06
N HIS A 12 42.58 -5.62 25.97
CA HIS A 12 41.33 -5.00 26.40
C HIS A 12 40.83 -3.87 25.48
N LEU A 13 41.60 -3.47 24.47
CA LEU A 13 41.13 -2.48 23.51
C LEU A 13 40.07 -3.11 22.59
N PRO A 14 39.00 -2.38 22.24
CA PRO A 14 38.05 -2.82 21.23
C PRO A 14 38.70 -3.21 19.89
N GLU A 15 37.97 -3.93 19.05
CA GLU A 15 38.41 -4.18 17.68
C GLU A 15 38.69 -2.88 16.94
N TYR A 16 39.65 -2.92 16.00
CA TYR A 16 40.07 -1.78 15.18
C TYR A 16 40.69 -0.58 15.93
N LEU A 17 40.76 -0.61 17.27
CA LEU A 17 41.49 0.35 18.09
C LEU A 17 42.89 -0.16 18.44
N ILE A 18 43.92 0.66 18.19
CA ILE A 18 45.32 0.35 18.47
C ILE A 18 45.95 1.56 19.16
N PHE A 19 46.87 1.31 20.10
CA PHE A 19 47.70 2.36 20.69
C PHE A 19 49.00 2.51 19.89
N ASP A 20 49.23 3.70 19.37
CA ASP A 20 50.45 4.08 18.65
C ASP A 20 51.49 4.56 19.66
N LYS A 21 52.50 3.73 19.94
CA LYS A 21 53.54 4.00 20.96
C LYS A 21 54.40 5.21 20.60
N ASP A 22 54.70 5.39 19.32
CA ASP A 22 55.62 6.43 18.84
C ASP A 22 55.01 7.82 19.02
N ARG A 23 53.69 7.92 18.88
CA ARG A 23 52.95 9.19 19.01
C ARG A 23 52.19 9.33 20.33
N GLY A 24 52.12 8.27 21.12
CA GLY A 24 51.39 8.22 22.39
C GLY A 24 49.88 8.45 22.23
N VAL A 25 49.29 8.03 21.12
CA VAL A 25 47.86 8.27 20.80
C VAL A 25 47.13 6.98 20.42
N TYR A 26 45.83 6.94 20.70
CA TYR A 26 44.94 5.91 20.22
C TYR A 26 44.53 6.18 18.77
N LYS A 27 44.72 5.17 17.93
CA LYS A 27 44.43 5.19 16.51
C LYS A 27 43.37 4.15 16.18
N PHE A 28 42.30 4.58 15.54
CA PHE A 28 41.15 3.76 15.20
C PHE A 28 40.99 3.62 13.69
N THR A 29 40.75 2.41 13.21
CA THR A 29 40.54 2.13 11.78
C THR A 29 39.05 2.15 11.45
N LEU A 30 38.64 3.01 10.51
CA LEU A 30 37.25 3.13 10.04
C LEU A 30 36.89 2.00 9.06
N ILE A 31 35.60 1.84 8.73
CA ILE A 31 35.17 0.84 7.73
C ILE A 31 35.79 1.07 6.35
N THR A 32 36.13 2.33 6.05
CA THR A 32 36.79 2.74 4.81
C THR A 32 38.28 2.38 4.77
N GLY A 33 38.83 1.75 5.82
CA GLY A 33 40.25 1.46 5.98
C GLY A 33 41.10 2.67 6.42
N LYS A 34 40.54 3.88 6.42
CA LYS A 34 41.24 5.09 6.92
C LYS A 34 41.48 4.99 8.43
N LYS A 35 42.68 5.37 8.86
CA LYS A 35 43.06 5.39 10.28
C LYS A 35 42.96 6.82 10.84
N LYS A 36 42.20 7.00 11.91
CA LYS A 36 42.03 8.30 12.61
C LYS A 36 42.62 8.25 14.00
N ASN A 37 43.20 9.36 14.45
CA ASN A 37 43.65 9.52 15.83
C ASN A 37 42.47 9.99 16.68
N ILE A 38 42.18 9.27 17.77
CA ILE A 38 41.06 9.56 18.68
C ILE A 38 41.52 10.38 19.89
N GLY A 39 42.83 10.41 20.16
CA GLY A 39 43.43 11.21 21.24
C GLY A 39 44.31 10.37 22.16
N LYS A 40 44.66 10.93 23.32
CA LYS A 40 45.53 10.29 24.33
C LYS A 40 44.74 9.61 25.46
N ASP A 41 43.49 10.01 25.67
CA ASP A 41 42.64 9.45 26.71
C ASP A 41 42.13 8.06 26.32
N ARG A 42 42.46 7.07 27.16
CA ARG A 42 42.11 5.67 26.98
C ARG A 42 40.60 5.43 27.08
N ALA A 43 39.94 6.01 28.07
CA ALA A 43 38.52 5.77 28.32
C ALA A 43 37.68 6.34 27.17
N VAL A 44 37.98 7.56 26.76
CA VAL A 44 37.34 8.23 25.62
C VAL A 44 37.57 7.45 24.32
N ALA A 45 38.81 7.00 24.07
CA ALA A 45 39.12 6.22 22.87
C ALA A 45 38.37 4.88 22.80
N ILE A 46 38.22 4.20 23.93
CA ILE A 46 37.45 2.95 24.02
C ILE A 46 35.96 3.21 23.79
N ALA A 47 35.39 4.25 24.39
CA ALA A 47 33.98 4.60 24.24
C ALA A 47 33.62 4.90 22.77
N ILE A 48 34.39 5.77 22.12
CA ILE A 48 34.19 6.13 20.71
C ILE A 48 34.36 4.92 19.78
N ALA A 49 35.39 4.09 20.02
CA ALA A 49 35.62 2.89 19.21
C ALA A 49 34.46 1.90 19.33
N ARG A 50 33.91 1.71 20.53
CA ARG A 50 32.74 0.84 20.75
C ARG A 50 31.50 1.38 20.04
N GLU A 51 31.19 2.67 20.22
CA GLU A 51 30.03 3.30 19.58
C GLU A 51 30.11 3.25 18.05
N TYR A 52 31.29 3.53 17.48
CA TYR A 52 31.48 3.44 16.04
C TYR A 52 31.37 2.01 15.52
N ASN A 53 32.00 1.03 16.20
CA ASN A 53 31.89 -0.37 15.81
C ASN A 53 30.45 -0.85 15.86
N LEU A 54 29.69 -0.44 16.87
CA LEU A 54 28.27 -0.77 16.98
C LEU A 54 27.47 -0.24 15.78
N ARG A 55 27.64 1.05 15.42
CA ARG A 55 26.88 1.66 14.32
C ARG A 55 27.30 1.19 12.94
N MET A 56 28.60 1.03 12.70
CA MET A 56 29.16 0.84 11.35
C MET A 56 29.58 -0.61 11.07
N ARG A 57 29.64 -1.47 12.08
CA ARG A 57 30.03 -2.89 11.95
C ARG A 57 29.07 -3.81 12.74
N PRO A 58 27.75 -3.71 12.54
CA PRO A 58 26.76 -4.43 13.36
C PRO A 58 26.91 -5.96 13.29
N ALA A 59 27.37 -6.51 12.16
CA ALA A 59 27.60 -7.95 12.01
C ALA A 59 28.68 -8.54 12.96
N ASN A 60 29.54 -7.70 13.55
CA ASN A 60 30.67 -8.15 14.36
C ASN A 60 30.47 -7.96 15.87
N VAL A 61 29.41 -7.27 16.29
CA VAL A 61 29.20 -6.93 17.71
C VAL A 61 27.76 -7.24 18.12
N PRO A 62 27.53 -8.28 18.95
CA PRO A 62 26.22 -8.50 19.56
C PRO A 62 25.83 -7.27 20.38
N SER A 63 24.61 -6.78 20.18
CA SER A 63 24.09 -5.62 20.88
C SER A 63 22.67 -5.86 21.36
N VAL A 64 22.25 -5.10 22.37
CA VAL A 64 20.86 -5.16 22.88
C VAL A 64 19.87 -4.83 21.76
N GLU A 65 20.22 -3.94 20.85
CA GLU A 65 19.38 -3.58 19.70
C GLU A 65 19.20 -4.75 18.72
N ILE A 66 20.25 -5.56 18.50
CA ILE A 66 20.16 -6.80 17.72
C ILE A 66 19.26 -7.80 18.43
N LEU A 67 19.42 -7.99 19.75
CA LEU A 67 18.58 -8.91 20.52
C LEU A 67 17.11 -8.48 20.53
N VAL A 68 16.83 -7.18 20.64
CA VAL A 68 15.47 -6.63 20.56
C VAL A 68 14.88 -6.85 19.16
N ARG A 69 15.67 -6.64 18.09
CA ARG A 69 15.23 -6.97 16.72
C ARG A 69 14.99 -8.47 16.53
N GLU A 70 15.86 -9.33 17.06
CA GLU A 70 15.70 -10.80 17.02
C GLU A 70 14.46 -11.27 17.78
N SER A 71 14.08 -10.59 18.87
CA SER A 71 12.82 -10.86 19.58
C SER A 71 11.57 -10.30 18.87
N GLY A 72 11.74 -9.64 17.72
CA GLY A 72 10.66 -9.04 16.94
C GLY A 72 10.35 -7.59 17.26
N GLY A 73 11.13 -6.91 18.10
CA GLY A 73 10.91 -5.52 18.53
C GLY A 73 10.02 -5.40 19.76
N VAL A 74 9.51 -4.19 20.03
CA VAL A 74 8.60 -3.92 21.15
C VAL A 74 7.15 -4.18 20.78
N THR A 75 6.75 -3.79 19.57
CA THR A 75 5.38 -3.92 19.04
C THR A 75 5.27 -5.02 17.98
N GLY A 76 6.37 -5.67 17.63
CA GLY A 76 6.43 -6.64 16.53
C GLY A 76 7.03 -6.05 15.25
N GLU A 77 7.52 -4.81 15.29
CA GLU A 77 8.02 -4.03 14.16
C GLU A 77 9.24 -4.65 13.47
N ALA A 78 10.03 -5.47 14.18
CA ALA A 78 11.18 -6.16 13.60
C ALA A 78 10.82 -7.51 12.94
N LYS A 79 9.57 -7.98 13.10
CA LYS A 79 9.07 -9.15 12.36
C LYS A 79 8.76 -8.78 10.91
N PRO A 80 8.82 -9.75 9.98
CA PRO A 80 8.43 -9.54 8.60
C PRO A 80 7.04 -8.91 8.48
N PHE A 81 6.91 -7.89 7.63
CA PHE A 81 5.64 -7.18 7.45
C PHE A 81 4.51 -8.09 7.00
N ALA A 82 4.81 -9.16 6.26
CA ALA A 82 3.87 -10.19 5.86
C ALA A 82 3.09 -10.81 7.03
N GLU A 83 3.70 -10.91 8.22
CA GLU A 83 3.04 -11.46 9.42
C GLU A 83 1.94 -10.53 9.96
N HIS A 84 2.02 -9.23 9.66
CA HIS A 84 1.09 -8.21 10.15
C HIS A 84 -0.06 -7.91 9.18
N VAL A 85 0.08 -8.28 7.90
CA VAL A 85 -0.87 -7.90 6.85
C VAL A 85 -2.29 -8.34 7.15
N ASP A 86 -2.49 -9.57 7.64
CA ASP A 86 -3.84 -10.11 7.86
C ASP A 86 -4.58 -9.33 8.96
N HIS A 87 -3.91 -9.05 10.08
CA HIS A 87 -4.46 -8.25 11.18
C HIS A 87 -4.79 -6.81 10.72
N ILE A 88 -3.85 -6.17 10.02
CA ILE A 88 -4.05 -4.81 9.50
C ILE A 88 -5.23 -4.78 8.52
N MET A 89 -5.35 -5.81 7.69
CA MET A 89 -6.44 -5.94 6.72
C MET A 89 -7.79 -6.11 7.42
N GLU A 90 -7.90 -6.97 8.43
CA GLU A 90 -9.12 -7.13 9.23
C GLU A 90 -9.59 -5.79 9.80
N ARG A 91 -8.66 -5.05 10.43
CA ARG A 91 -8.93 -3.72 10.99
C ARG A 91 -9.33 -2.71 9.91
N ALA A 92 -8.67 -2.69 8.76
CA ALA A 92 -9.02 -1.79 7.66
C ALA A 92 -10.42 -2.08 7.09
N ILE A 93 -10.78 -3.36 6.97
CA ILE A 93 -12.09 -3.79 6.48
C ILE A 93 -13.20 -3.39 7.46
N GLU A 94 -13.00 -3.61 8.76
CA GLU A 94 -13.97 -3.25 9.80
C GLU A 94 -14.26 -1.74 9.81
N ASN A 95 -13.19 -0.93 9.70
CA ASN A 95 -13.28 0.52 9.75
C ASN A 95 -13.87 1.13 8.47
N GLU A 96 -13.41 0.71 7.30
CA GLU A 96 -13.79 1.34 6.03
C GLU A 96 -15.05 0.73 5.39
N ARG A 97 -15.43 -0.50 5.78
CA ARG A 97 -16.59 -1.23 5.25
C ARG A 97 -16.67 -1.16 3.72
N PRO A 98 -15.62 -1.60 3.01
CA PRO A 98 -15.51 -1.49 1.56
C PRO A 98 -16.63 -2.28 0.85
N SER A 99 -16.95 -1.88 -0.37
CA SER A 99 -17.84 -2.69 -1.23
C SER A 99 -17.18 -4.03 -1.58
N GLN A 100 -17.98 -5.07 -1.90
CA GLN A 100 -17.43 -6.40 -2.21
C GLN A 100 -16.32 -6.36 -3.27
N ASN A 101 -16.52 -5.64 -4.38
CA ASN A 101 -15.50 -5.52 -5.42
C ASN A 101 -14.21 -4.86 -4.92
N THR A 102 -14.33 -3.90 -4.00
CA THR A 102 -13.16 -3.23 -3.40
C THR A 102 -12.44 -4.17 -2.44
N LEU A 103 -13.19 -4.95 -1.67
CA LEU A 103 -12.66 -5.97 -0.78
C LEU A 103 -11.91 -7.06 -1.57
N ASP A 104 -12.48 -7.53 -2.68
CA ASP A 104 -11.83 -8.52 -3.55
C ASP A 104 -10.51 -7.99 -4.13
N ASP A 105 -10.49 -6.72 -4.57
CA ASP A 105 -9.27 -6.04 -5.02
C ASP A 105 -8.23 -5.97 -3.89
N TRP A 106 -8.64 -5.60 -2.67
CA TRP A 106 -7.73 -5.50 -1.53
C TRP A 106 -7.18 -6.85 -1.11
N ASN A 107 -7.99 -7.89 -1.04
CA ASN A 107 -7.55 -9.25 -0.69
C ASN A 107 -6.50 -9.76 -1.67
N ASN A 108 -6.71 -9.54 -2.97
CA ASN A 108 -5.72 -9.90 -3.99
C ASN A 108 -4.42 -9.11 -3.86
N ASP A 109 -4.49 -7.83 -3.47
CA ASP A 109 -3.30 -7.01 -3.27
C ASP A 109 -2.56 -7.37 -1.98
N ALA A 110 -3.29 -7.70 -0.91
CA ALA A 110 -2.74 -8.19 0.35
C ALA A 110 -1.91 -9.47 0.16
N LEU A 111 -2.38 -10.42 -0.66
CA LEU A 111 -1.61 -11.63 -0.99
C LEU A 111 -0.24 -11.30 -1.61
N ARG A 112 -0.21 -10.36 -2.57
CA ARG A 112 1.05 -9.91 -3.20
C ARG A 112 1.96 -9.19 -2.21
N VAL A 113 1.38 -8.39 -1.30
CA VAL A 113 2.15 -7.72 -0.24
C VAL A 113 2.81 -8.75 0.67
N LYS A 114 2.06 -9.77 1.11
CA LYS A 114 2.60 -10.85 1.96
C LYS A 114 3.75 -11.59 1.28
N GLU A 115 3.58 -11.92 0.00
CA GLU A 115 4.64 -12.57 -0.78
C GLU A 115 5.90 -11.70 -0.89
N PHE A 116 5.74 -10.41 -1.21
CA PHE A 116 6.87 -9.50 -1.41
C PHE A 116 7.63 -9.18 -0.13
N PHE A 117 6.91 -8.98 0.98
CA PHE A 117 7.49 -8.56 2.25
C PHE A 117 7.64 -9.72 3.24
N ILE A 118 7.76 -10.96 2.75
CA ILE A 118 7.88 -12.17 3.57
C ILE A 118 9.14 -12.20 4.46
N SER A 119 10.19 -11.47 4.05
CA SER A 119 11.48 -11.42 4.76
C SER A 119 11.89 -10.00 5.13
N THR A 120 11.03 -9.00 4.91
CA THR A 120 11.35 -7.59 5.19
C THR A 120 10.67 -7.15 6.48
N PRO A 121 11.43 -6.79 7.53
CA PRO A 121 10.88 -6.23 8.76
C PRO A 121 10.01 -5.01 8.50
N ALA A 122 8.89 -4.88 9.22
CA ALA A 122 7.98 -3.74 9.07
C ALA A 122 8.68 -2.38 9.25
N CYS A 123 9.55 -2.27 10.26
CA CYS A 123 10.30 -1.05 10.57
C CYS A 123 11.35 -0.66 9.52
N ASP A 124 11.78 -1.60 8.67
CA ASP A 124 12.84 -1.40 7.68
C ASP A 124 12.27 -1.10 6.27
N ILE A 125 10.94 -1.08 6.11
CA ILE A 125 10.31 -0.76 4.82
C ILE A 125 10.51 0.72 4.48
N GLU A 126 11.14 0.94 3.34
CA GLU A 126 11.48 2.27 2.81
C GLU A 126 10.92 2.52 1.41
N LEU A 127 11.05 3.75 0.90
CA LEU A 127 10.57 4.12 -0.44
C LEU A 127 11.14 3.23 -1.55
N GLU A 128 12.37 2.74 -1.39
CA GLU A 128 12.99 1.81 -2.34
C GLU A 128 12.19 0.50 -2.47
N HIS A 129 11.68 -0.03 -1.36
CA HIS A 129 10.87 -1.24 -1.33
C HIS A 129 9.53 -1.03 -2.01
N VAL A 130 8.92 0.15 -1.83
CA VAL A 130 7.69 0.53 -2.54
C VAL A 130 7.91 0.58 -4.06
N ASN A 131 9.05 1.14 -4.50
CA ASN A 131 9.40 1.15 -5.92
C ASN A 131 9.64 -0.27 -6.45
N ALA A 132 10.37 -1.09 -5.69
CA ALA A 132 10.65 -2.47 -6.04
C ALA A 132 9.36 -3.31 -6.14
N TYR A 133 8.42 -3.18 -5.21
CA TYR A 133 7.11 -3.86 -5.25
C TYR A 133 6.34 -3.52 -6.53
N ILE A 134 6.23 -2.23 -6.85
CA ILE A 134 5.49 -1.79 -8.03
C ILE A 134 6.16 -2.27 -9.32
N ASN A 135 7.50 -2.27 -9.36
CA ASN A 135 8.23 -2.79 -10.52
C ASN A 135 8.08 -4.32 -10.64
N HIS A 136 8.07 -5.05 -9.52
CA HIS A 136 7.97 -6.51 -9.53
C HIS A 136 6.62 -7.00 -10.07
N TYR A 137 5.50 -6.47 -9.58
CA TYR A 137 4.16 -6.93 -9.99
C TYR A 137 3.52 -6.12 -11.12
N HIS A 138 3.95 -4.89 -11.33
CA HIS A 138 3.20 -3.90 -12.11
C HIS A 138 4.07 -3.01 -13.01
N ALA A 139 5.29 -3.42 -13.38
CA ALA A 139 6.17 -2.67 -14.28
C ALA A 139 5.46 -2.21 -15.56
N GLU A 140 4.80 -3.15 -16.25
CA GLU A 140 4.12 -2.90 -17.53
C GLU A 140 2.66 -2.43 -17.37
N ALA A 141 2.21 -2.22 -16.14
CA ALA A 141 0.84 -1.77 -15.89
C ALA A 141 0.68 -0.28 -16.23
N SER A 142 -0.55 0.10 -16.63
CA SER A 142 -0.88 1.51 -16.86
C SER A 142 -0.63 2.38 -15.62
N ALA A 143 -0.37 3.68 -15.84
CA ALA A 143 -0.19 4.65 -14.77
C ALA A 143 -1.34 4.63 -13.75
N ASN A 144 -2.58 4.43 -14.21
CA ASN A 144 -3.74 4.32 -13.33
C ASN A 144 -3.67 3.09 -12.42
N VAL A 145 -3.29 1.94 -12.96
CA VAL A 145 -3.14 0.70 -12.16
C VAL A 145 -2.02 0.88 -11.14
N GLN A 146 -0.83 1.35 -11.56
CA GLN A 146 0.28 1.57 -10.63
C GLN A 146 -0.11 2.56 -9.52
N ASN A 147 -0.78 3.66 -9.84
CA ASN A 147 -1.25 4.62 -8.84
C ASN A 147 -2.25 4.00 -7.86
N ARG A 148 -3.16 3.13 -8.33
CA ARG A 148 -4.09 2.41 -7.45
C ARG A 148 -3.35 1.51 -6.45
N LYS A 149 -2.31 0.80 -6.90
CA LYS A 149 -1.49 -0.08 -6.05
C LYS A 149 -0.67 0.72 -5.04
N VAL A 150 -0.11 1.86 -5.44
CA VAL A 150 0.54 2.80 -4.52
C VAL A 150 -0.46 3.32 -3.48
N SER A 151 -1.68 3.67 -3.88
CA SER A 151 -2.73 4.11 -2.94
C SER A 151 -3.18 3.01 -1.97
N PHE A 152 -3.14 1.74 -2.39
CA PHE A 152 -3.37 0.60 -1.50
C PHE A 152 -2.24 0.49 -0.47
N LEU A 153 -0.97 0.51 -0.89
CA LEU A 153 0.17 0.50 0.03
C LEU A 153 0.16 1.68 1.00
N LYS A 154 -0.19 2.89 0.52
CA LYS A 154 -0.37 4.08 1.38
C LYS A 154 -1.38 3.82 2.49
N LYS A 155 -2.47 3.12 2.20
CA LYS A 155 -3.48 2.77 3.20
C LYS A 155 -2.99 1.72 4.17
N LEU A 156 -2.44 0.63 3.65
CA LEU A 156 -1.96 -0.46 4.50
C LEU A 156 -0.89 0.04 5.49
N PHE A 157 0.06 0.84 5.00
CA PHE A 157 1.08 1.44 5.85
C PHE A 157 0.56 2.53 6.79
N SER A 158 -0.56 3.20 6.50
CA SER A 158 -1.12 4.15 7.48
C SER A 158 -1.68 3.44 8.71
N TYR A 159 -2.29 2.26 8.54
CA TYR A 159 -2.70 1.42 9.67
C TYR A 159 -1.49 0.85 10.42
N ALA A 160 -0.44 0.42 9.71
CA ALA A 160 0.79 -0.07 10.33
C ALA A 160 1.50 1.01 11.18
N VAL A 161 1.54 2.25 10.70
CA VAL A 161 2.07 3.39 11.46
C VAL A 161 1.23 3.65 12.71
N ASP A 162 -0.10 3.60 12.59
CA ASP A 162 -1.02 3.77 13.72
C ASP A 162 -0.84 2.69 14.81
N GLU A 163 -0.43 1.48 14.40
CA GLU A 163 -0.06 0.38 15.31
C GLU A 163 1.40 0.41 15.78
N SER A 164 2.14 1.47 15.45
CA SER A 164 3.56 1.63 15.79
C SER A 164 4.46 0.50 15.24
N LEU A 165 4.05 -0.15 14.14
CA LEU A 165 4.86 -1.14 13.42
C LEU A 165 5.84 -0.47 12.45
N MET A 166 5.55 0.78 12.06
CA MET A 166 6.35 1.59 11.16
C MET A 166 6.52 3.00 11.74
N PHE A 167 7.68 3.62 11.53
CA PHE A 167 7.92 5.00 11.96
C PHE A 167 7.22 6.02 11.06
N ASP A 168 7.32 5.84 9.74
CA ASP A 168 6.65 6.67 8.74
C ASP A 168 5.98 5.80 7.67
N ASN A 169 5.22 6.46 6.78
CA ASN A 169 4.59 5.79 5.65
C ASN A 169 5.38 6.07 4.36
N PRO A 170 6.30 5.18 3.94
CA PRO A 170 7.16 5.40 2.79
C PRO A 170 6.38 5.53 1.48
N ALA A 171 5.20 4.90 1.37
CA ALA A 171 4.39 4.98 0.17
C ALA A 171 3.87 6.40 -0.09
N THR A 172 3.71 7.25 0.95
CA THR A 172 3.32 8.67 0.81
C THR A 172 4.33 9.47 0.00
N ARG A 173 5.62 9.13 0.11
CA ARG A 173 6.74 9.79 -0.58
C ARG A 173 6.80 9.45 -2.08
N LYS A 174 6.17 8.34 -2.51
CA LYS A 174 6.12 7.95 -3.93
C LYS A 174 5.25 8.92 -4.73
N LYS A 175 5.85 9.51 -5.77
CA LYS A 175 5.16 10.38 -6.73
C LYS A 175 4.26 9.56 -7.63
N MET A 176 3.00 9.99 -7.76
CA MET A 176 2.02 9.36 -8.65
C MET A 176 2.36 9.69 -10.11
N ARG A 177 2.13 8.72 -11.00
CA ARG A 177 2.30 8.92 -12.45
C ARG A 177 1.10 9.68 -13.00
N ARG A 178 1.32 10.56 -13.99
CA ARG A 178 0.21 11.19 -14.71
C ARG A 178 -0.58 10.11 -15.43
N THR A 179 -1.89 10.08 -15.21
CA THR A 179 -2.80 9.20 -15.96
C THR A 179 -3.11 9.83 -17.31
N GLU A 180 -3.26 9.00 -18.34
CA GLU A 180 -3.71 9.47 -19.64
C GLU A 180 -5.08 10.18 -19.55
N GLU A 181 -5.29 11.14 -20.42
CA GLU A 181 -6.58 11.81 -20.55
C GLU A 181 -7.66 10.84 -21.03
N LYS A 182 -8.91 11.13 -20.65
CA LYS A 182 -10.04 10.28 -20.99
C LYS A 182 -10.27 10.31 -22.50
N LYS A 183 -9.88 9.24 -23.19
CA LYS A 183 -10.09 9.05 -24.65
C LYS A 183 -11.57 8.90 -25.06
N ARG A 184 -12.48 8.68 -24.09
CA ARG A 184 -13.91 8.44 -24.37
C ARG A 184 -14.57 9.72 -24.91
N GLN A 185 -15.04 9.65 -26.16
CA GLN A 185 -15.79 10.72 -26.81
C GLN A 185 -17.27 10.72 -26.41
N ARG A 186 -17.94 11.88 -26.53
CA ARG A 186 -19.39 12.00 -26.36
C ARG A 186 -20.10 11.41 -27.58
N LEU A 187 -21.21 10.72 -27.36
CA LEU A 187 -22.04 10.17 -28.43
C LEU A 187 -22.98 11.27 -28.96
N SER A 188 -22.93 11.56 -30.26
CA SER A 188 -23.87 12.49 -30.90
C SER A 188 -25.27 11.89 -31.02
N LEU A 189 -26.29 12.75 -31.14
CA LEU A 189 -27.67 12.32 -31.33
C LEU A 189 -27.84 11.49 -32.61
N ASP A 190 -27.16 11.87 -33.69
CA ASP A 190 -27.26 11.15 -34.97
C ASP A 190 -26.64 9.77 -34.88
N ASN A 191 -25.48 9.64 -34.23
CA ASN A 191 -24.86 8.34 -33.97
C ASN A 191 -25.75 7.49 -33.05
N PHE A 192 -26.36 8.08 -32.02
CA PHE A 192 -27.34 7.38 -31.19
C PHE A 192 -28.52 6.85 -32.01
N LYS A 193 -29.13 7.68 -32.86
CA LYS A 193 -30.23 7.28 -33.74
C LYS A 193 -29.82 6.18 -34.73
N ALA A 194 -28.60 6.25 -35.27
CA ALA A 194 -28.06 5.21 -36.16
C ALA A 194 -27.90 3.87 -35.43
N ILE A 195 -27.26 3.87 -34.26
CA ILE A 195 -27.08 2.67 -33.43
C ILE A 195 -28.44 2.10 -33.02
N ARG A 196 -29.39 2.95 -32.60
CA ARG A 196 -30.73 2.53 -32.20
C ARG A 196 -31.49 1.83 -33.34
N ARG A 197 -31.36 2.32 -34.59
CA ARG A 197 -32.01 1.68 -35.75
C ARG A 197 -31.47 0.28 -36.02
N ALA A 198 -30.18 0.04 -35.78
CA ALA A 198 -29.55 -1.25 -35.96
C ALA A 198 -29.72 -2.21 -34.76
N ALA A 199 -30.14 -1.69 -33.60
CA ALA A 199 -30.24 -2.47 -32.37
C ALA A 199 -31.43 -3.45 -32.36
N GLU A 200 -31.28 -4.56 -31.63
CA GLU A 200 -32.38 -5.48 -31.35
C GLU A 200 -33.47 -4.83 -30.50
N PRO A 201 -34.73 -5.33 -30.52
CA PRO A 201 -35.84 -4.71 -29.79
C PRO A 201 -35.58 -4.46 -28.31
N TRP A 202 -34.99 -5.43 -27.59
CA TRP A 202 -34.69 -5.27 -26.16
C TRP A 202 -33.66 -4.16 -25.90
N LEU A 203 -32.66 -4.01 -26.77
CA LEU A 203 -31.62 -2.99 -26.64
C LEU A 203 -32.18 -1.61 -27.00
N ARG A 204 -33.06 -1.52 -28.00
CA ARG A 204 -33.79 -0.29 -28.32
C ARG A 204 -34.55 0.22 -27.09
N THR A 205 -35.32 -0.65 -26.44
CA THR A 205 -36.05 -0.30 -25.21
C THR A 205 -35.10 0.18 -24.12
N ALA A 206 -33.97 -0.51 -23.90
CA ALA A 206 -32.98 -0.09 -22.90
C ALA A 206 -32.32 1.25 -23.25
N MET A 207 -32.01 1.50 -24.53
CA MET A 207 -31.46 2.77 -25.01
C MET A 207 -32.43 3.93 -24.81
N ASP A 208 -33.70 3.73 -25.15
CA ASP A 208 -34.75 4.73 -24.99
C ASP A 208 -34.99 5.06 -23.52
N LEU A 209 -35.08 4.02 -22.69
CA LEU A 209 -35.24 4.19 -21.25
C LEU A 209 -34.04 4.93 -20.65
N ALA A 210 -32.82 4.58 -21.04
CA ALA A 210 -31.61 5.26 -20.57
C ALA A 210 -31.57 6.74 -20.99
N LEU A 211 -31.99 7.05 -22.23
CA LEU A 211 -32.01 8.42 -22.74
C LEU A 211 -33.06 9.29 -22.03
N GLN A 212 -34.26 8.75 -21.81
CA GLN A 212 -35.34 9.47 -21.15
C GLN A 212 -35.10 9.67 -19.65
N THR A 213 -34.51 8.67 -18.99
CA THR A 213 -34.42 8.66 -17.52
C THR A 213 -33.03 9.01 -16.98
N THR A 214 -31.99 9.04 -17.82
CA THR A 214 -30.59 9.33 -17.45
C THR A 214 -30.00 8.38 -16.39
N HIS A 215 -30.47 7.12 -16.37
CA HIS A 215 -29.98 6.09 -15.47
C HIS A 215 -28.76 5.36 -16.02
N ALA A 216 -27.94 4.81 -15.12
CA ALA A 216 -26.77 4.03 -15.50
C ALA A 216 -27.19 2.69 -16.11
N ARG A 217 -26.33 2.11 -16.95
CA ARG A 217 -26.57 0.83 -17.63
C ARG A 217 -27.08 -0.27 -16.68
N LEU A 218 -26.44 -0.43 -15.52
CA LEU A 218 -26.80 -1.47 -14.54
C LEU A 218 -28.13 -1.20 -13.83
N GLU A 219 -28.56 0.07 -13.73
CA GLU A 219 -29.85 0.46 -13.16
C GLU A 219 -30.96 0.10 -14.16
N VAL A 220 -30.79 0.49 -15.43
CA VAL A 220 -31.71 0.17 -16.53
C VAL A 220 -31.89 -1.34 -16.71
N SER A 221 -30.80 -2.12 -16.66
CA SER A 221 -30.87 -3.57 -16.86
C SER A 221 -31.60 -4.33 -15.76
N ARG A 222 -31.90 -3.69 -14.62
CA ARG A 222 -32.58 -4.30 -13.47
C ARG A 222 -34.07 -3.97 -13.41
N VAL A 223 -34.56 -3.09 -14.28
CA VAL A 223 -35.96 -2.66 -14.31
C VAL A 223 -36.85 -3.85 -14.67
N ARG A 224 -37.87 -4.09 -13.84
CA ARG A 224 -38.89 -5.12 -14.05
C ARG A 224 -40.23 -4.48 -14.39
N TYR A 225 -41.00 -5.10 -15.28
CA TYR A 225 -42.35 -4.64 -15.61
C TYR A 225 -43.39 -4.95 -14.51
N SER A 226 -43.05 -5.72 -13.48
CA SER A 226 -44.05 -6.38 -12.63
C SER A 226 -43.80 -6.22 -11.14
N ILE A 227 -43.35 -5.04 -10.69
CA ILE A 227 -43.24 -4.81 -9.24
C ILE A 227 -44.63 -4.48 -8.69
N ARG A 228 -45.01 -5.13 -7.59
CA ARG A 228 -46.30 -4.88 -6.93
C ARG A 228 -46.32 -3.55 -6.19
N GLU A 229 -45.19 -3.24 -5.56
CA GLU A 229 -45.00 -2.03 -4.77
C GLU A 229 -43.51 -1.63 -4.84
N PRO A 230 -43.19 -0.34 -4.67
CA PRO A 230 -41.80 0.11 -4.62
C PRO A 230 -41.10 -0.46 -3.38
N LYS A 231 -39.94 -1.08 -3.57
CA LYS A 231 -39.09 -1.63 -2.50
C LYS A 231 -37.65 -1.23 -2.70
N ASP A 232 -36.93 -1.05 -1.60
CA ASP A 232 -35.52 -0.72 -1.68
C ASP A 232 -34.72 -1.83 -2.39
N GLY A 233 -33.77 -1.45 -3.22
CA GLY A 233 -33.01 -2.37 -4.07
C GLY A 233 -33.76 -2.98 -5.27
N ILE A 234 -35.06 -2.74 -5.43
CA ILE A 234 -35.86 -3.24 -6.56
C ILE A 234 -36.17 -2.11 -7.54
N CYS A 235 -35.86 -2.32 -8.83
CA CYS A 235 -36.21 -1.39 -9.90
C CYS A 235 -37.39 -1.96 -10.72
N GLY A 236 -38.39 -1.14 -11.04
CA GLY A 236 -39.50 -1.58 -11.86
C GLY A 236 -40.66 -0.60 -11.98
N CYS A 237 -41.65 -0.97 -12.78
CA CYS A 237 -42.88 -0.21 -12.95
C CYS A 237 -43.98 -0.75 -12.03
N VAL A 238 -44.65 0.15 -11.31
CA VAL A 238 -45.97 -0.10 -10.72
C VAL A 238 -47.00 0.47 -11.69
N TRP A 239 -47.85 -0.40 -12.23
CA TRP A 239 -48.91 -0.01 -13.17
C TRP A 239 -50.18 0.34 -12.41
N LEU A 240 -50.92 1.32 -12.93
CA LEU A 240 -52.27 1.62 -12.48
C LEU A 240 -53.25 0.63 -13.13
N GLU A 241 -54.32 0.26 -12.42
CA GLU A 241 -55.37 -0.60 -12.98
C GLU A 241 -56.09 0.08 -14.14
N GLN A 242 -56.27 1.39 -14.06
CA GLN A 242 -56.79 2.23 -15.14
C GLN A 242 -55.91 3.47 -15.31
N PRO A 243 -55.63 3.91 -16.55
CA PRO A 243 -54.81 5.09 -16.77
C PRO A 243 -55.47 6.36 -16.21
N GLU A 244 -54.70 7.18 -15.52
CA GLU A 244 -55.16 8.46 -14.98
C GLU A 244 -54.45 9.60 -15.72
N ASN A 245 -55.18 10.47 -16.40
CA ASN A 245 -54.62 11.58 -17.20
C ASN A 245 -53.54 11.15 -18.21
N GLY A 246 -53.69 9.95 -18.80
CA GLY A 246 -52.72 9.38 -19.74
C GLY A 246 -51.47 8.77 -19.07
N ILE A 247 -51.40 8.74 -17.74
CA ILE A 247 -50.36 8.06 -16.98
C ILE A 247 -50.81 6.62 -16.73
N TYR A 248 -49.99 5.67 -17.17
CA TYR A 248 -50.26 4.22 -17.03
C TYR A 248 -49.62 3.61 -15.78
N GLY A 249 -48.67 4.31 -15.16
CA GLY A 249 -47.91 3.80 -14.04
C GLY A 249 -46.69 4.64 -13.72
N THR A 250 -45.97 4.24 -12.68
CA THR A 250 -44.78 4.92 -12.18
C THR A 250 -43.58 3.98 -12.22
N LEU A 251 -42.49 4.45 -12.82
CA LEU A 251 -41.21 3.75 -12.85
C LEU A 251 -40.36 4.13 -11.64
N TYR A 252 -40.02 3.14 -10.83
CA TYR A 252 -39.14 3.26 -9.68
C TYR A 252 -37.76 2.69 -10.04
N ILE A 253 -36.72 3.51 -9.89
CA ILE A 253 -35.33 3.09 -10.11
C ILE A 253 -34.52 3.39 -8.86
N HIS A 254 -33.93 2.35 -8.29
CA HIS A 254 -33.00 2.45 -7.19
C HIS A 254 -31.62 2.91 -7.71
N ARG A 255 -31.23 4.14 -7.34
CA ARG A 255 -29.96 4.74 -7.77
C ARG A 255 -28.79 4.16 -6.99
N GLN A 256 -27.87 3.46 -7.66
CA GLN A 256 -26.72 2.83 -7.01
C GLN A 256 -25.65 3.83 -6.55
N LYS A 257 -25.56 4.99 -7.21
CA LYS A 257 -24.50 5.98 -6.96
C LYS A 257 -24.80 6.99 -5.86
N VAL A 258 -26.00 6.98 -5.30
CA VAL A 258 -26.46 8.02 -4.36
C VAL A 258 -26.57 7.48 -2.93
N GLN A 259 -26.53 6.15 -2.75
CA GLN A 259 -26.68 5.51 -1.44
C GLN A 259 -25.48 5.69 -0.49
N LYS A 260 -24.35 6.22 -0.97
CA LYS A 260 -23.16 6.52 -0.16
C LYS A 260 -22.56 7.85 -0.59
N LYS A 261 -23.12 8.93 -0.07
CA LYS A 261 -22.43 10.21 0.12
C LYS A 261 -22.66 10.63 1.56
#